data_AF-A0A1Z8U6K6-F1
#
_entry.id   AF-A0A1Z8U6K6-F1
#
_cell.length_a   1.000
_cell.length_b   1.000
_cell.length_c   1.000
_cell.angle_alpha   90.00
_cell.angle_beta   90.00
_cell.angle_gamma   90.00
#
_symmetry.space_group_name_H-M   'P 1'
#
loop_
_entity.id
_entity.type
_entity.pdbx_description
1 polymer ?
#
loop_
_entity_poly.entity_id
_entity_poly.type
_entity_poly.pdbx_seq_one_letter_code
_entity_poly.pdbx_strand_id
1 'polypeptide(L)' 'MIRVQRKYRLIKAISTKDLEIQVNDLIQKEYKDTEGFLYRSSGRWQCLGGPTFQNEKWIQTMVFIQEEE' A
#
# COMPACT_ATOMS: atom_id res chain seq x y z
N MET A 1 -10.40 8.80 -20.32
CA MET A 1 -10.24 9.59 -19.07
C MET A 1 -9.89 8.57 -18.01
N ILE A 2 -8.63 8.52 -17.56
CA ILE A 2 -8.15 7.46 -16.65
C ILE A 2 -8.92 7.58 -15.34
N ARG A 3 -9.65 6.52 -14.95
CA ARG A 3 -10.32 6.47 -13.65
C ARG A 3 -9.29 6.02 -12.63
N VAL A 4 -9.01 6.89 -11.66
CA VAL A 4 -8.08 6.57 -10.56
C VAL A 4 -8.89 6.35 -9.30
N GLN A 5 -8.86 5.12 -8.78
CA GLN A 5 -9.38 4.83 -7.45
C GLN A 5 -8.25 4.95 -6.42
N ARG A 6 -8.54 5.62 -5.29
CA ARG A 6 -7.59 5.76 -4.17
C ARG A 6 -8.19 5.22 -2.89
N LYS A 7 -7.42 4.43 -2.14
CA LYS A 7 -7.76 3.99 -0.78
C LYS A 7 -6.62 4.32 0.16
N TYR A 8 -6.93 4.87 1.34
CA TYR A 8 -5.92 5.24 2.33
C TYR A 8 -5.93 4.24 3.48
N ARG A 9 -4.75 3.94 4.02
CA ARG A 9 -4.61 3.04 5.17
C ARG A 9 -3.53 3.54 6.11
N LEU A 10 -3.77 3.36 7.41
CA LEU A 10 -2.83 3.60 8.49
C LEU A 10 -2.40 2.26 9.08
N ILE A 11 -1.11 1.96 9.01
CA ILE A 11 -0.50 0.79 9.65
C ILE A 11 0.11 1.25 10.96
N LYS A 12 -0.20 0.54 12.05
CA LYS A 12 0.31 0.82 13.39
C LYS A 12 1.03 -0.42 13.91
N ALA A 13 2.24 -0.23 14.43
CA ALA A 13 3.05 -1.32 14.95
C ALA A 13 3.79 -0.88 16.21
N ILE A 14 4.20 -1.84 17.04
CA ILE A 14 4.93 -1.58 18.29
C ILE A 14 6.43 -1.40 17.99
N SER A 15 6.95 -2.06 16.96
CA SER A 15 8.34 -1.93 16.51
C SER A 15 8.43 -1.53 15.04
N THR A 16 9.57 -0.95 14.65
CA THR A 16 9.88 -0.63 13.24
C THR A 16 9.94 -1.90 12.38
N LYS A 17 10.45 -3.00 12.93
CA LYS A 17 10.54 -4.30 12.24
C LYS A 17 9.14 -4.84 11.91
N ASP A 18 8.21 -4.78 12.86
CA ASP A 18 6.83 -5.22 12.63
C ASP A 18 6.10 -4.31 11.65
N LEU A 19 6.42 -3.02 11.65
CA LEU A 19 5.90 -2.06 10.68
C LEU A 19 6.38 -2.41 9.27
N GLU A 20 7.67 -2.67 9.12
CA GLU A 20 8.30 -3.04 7.85
C GLU A 20 7.68 -4.31 7.26
N ILE A 21 7.52 -5.36 8.07
CA ILE A 21 6.89 -6.62 7.64
C ILE A 21 5.48 -6.37 7.10
N GLN A 22 4.67 -5.60 7.82
CA GLN A 22 3.28 -5.30 7.43
C GLN A 22 3.19 -4.44 6.17
N VAL A 23 4.08 -3.44 6.03
CA VAL A 23 4.15 -2.60 4.82
C VAL A 23 4.54 -3.46 3.62
N ASN A 24 5.58 -4.28 3.74
CA ASN A 24 6.08 -5.11 2.66
C ASN A 24 5.06 -6.15 2.21
N ASP A 25 4.35 -6.80 3.14
CA ASP A 25 3.28 -7.75 2.82
C ASP A 25 2.15 -7.11 1.99
N LEU A 26 1.77 -5.86 2.30
CA LEU A 26 0.76 -5.12 1.52
C LEU A 26 1.25 -4.76 0.12
N ILE A 27 2.51 -4.36 -0.01
CA ILE A 27 3.09 -4.03 -1.31
C ILE A 27 3.18 -5.30 -2.19
N GLN A 28 3.60 -6.42 -1.60
CA GLN A 28 3.80 -7.68 -2.31
C GLN A 28 2.48 -8.38 -2.70
N LYS A 29 1.45 -8.36 -1.85
CA LYS A 29 0.16 -9.01 -2.13
C LYS A 29 -0.56 -8.49 -3.37
N GLU A 30 -0.37 -7.22 -3.69
CA GLU A 30 -0.98 -6.58 -4.85
C GLU A 30 -0.12 -6.68 -6.11
N TYR A 31 1.13 -7.15 -6.00
CA TYR A 31 1.94 -7.53 -7.15
C TYR A 31 1.48 -8.91 -7.65
N LYS A 32 0.33 -8.96 -8.33
CA LYS A 32 -0.08 -10.12 -9.10
C LYS A 32 0.26 -9.88 -10.57
N ASP A 33 0.90 -10.88 -11.17
CA ASP A 33 1.21 -10.90 -12.60
C ASP A 33 -0.08 -10.66 -13.40
N THR A 34 -0.10 -9.58 -14.17
CA THR A 34 -1.26 -9.19 -14.99
C THR A 34 -1.23 -9.85 -16.38
N GLU A 35 -0.33 -10.81 -16.60
CA GLU A 35 -0.18 -11.50 -17.87
C GLU A 35 -1.40 -12.41 -18.14
N GLY A 36 -2.08 -12.20 -19.28
CA GLY A 36 -3.25 -12.98 -19.69
C GLY A 36 -4.63 -12.41 -19.35
N PHE A 37 -4.73 -11.27 -18.66
CA PHE A 37 -6.02 -10.65 -18.33
C PHE A 37 -6.50 -9.65 -19.41
N LEU A 38 -7.77 -9.76 -19.78
CA LEU A 38 -8.46 -8.88 -20.74
C LEU A 38 -8.67 -7.45 -20.22
N TYR A 39 -8.81 -7.29 -18.90
CA TYR A 39 -8.88 -6.01 -18.20
C TYR A 39 -7.69 -5.92 -17.24
N ARG A 40 -6.88 -4.87 -17.37
CA ARG A 40 -5.71 -4.65 -16.51
C ARG A 40 -6.07 -3.57 -15.50
N SER A 41 -6.21 -3.96 -14.23
CA SER A 41 -6.19 -2.98 -13.15
C SER A 41 -4.88 -3.12 -12.38
N SER A 42 -3.96 -2.19 -12.59
CA SER A 42 -2.70 -2.12 -11.87
C SER A 42 -2.93 -1.37 -10.56
N GLY A 43 -3.29 -2.11 -9.51
CA GLY A 43 -3.38 -1.60 -8.15
C GLY A 43 -2.05 -1.73 -7.42
N ARG A 44 -1.54 -0.66 -6.79
CA ARG A 44 -0.35 -0.76 -5.92
C ARG A 44 -0.49 0.06 -4.66
N TRP A 45 -0.06 -0.51 -3.54
CA TRP A 45 0.15 0.23 -2.29
C TRP A 45 1.47 1.01 -2.35
N GLN A 46 1.46 2.24 -1.85
CA GLN A 46 2.62 3.12 -1.77
C GLN A 46 2.69 3.79 -0.40
N CYS A 47 3.90 3.96 0.13
CA CYS A 47 4.13 4.72 1.36
C CYS A 47 3.91 6.22 1.11
N LEU A 48 3.09 6.84 1.94
CA LEU A 48 2.98 8.30 1.99
C LEU A 48 3.92 8.85 3.06
N GLY A 49 5.05 9.40 2.60
CA GLY A 49 6.10 9.88 3.49
C GLY A 49 6.79 8.77 4.27
N GLY A 50 7.58 9.17 5.28
CA GLY A 50 8.29 8.25 6.16
C GLY A 50 7.44 7.79 7.36
N PRO A 51 7.85 6.71 8.04
CA PRO A 51 7.20 6.26 9.26
C PRO A 51 7.38 7.28 10.39
N THR A 52 6.35 7.42 11.21
CA THR A 52 6.31 8.36 12.34
C THR A 52 6.04 7.61 13.64
N PHE A 53 6.56 8.09 14.76
CA PHE A 53 6.29 7.51 16.08
C PHE A 53 5.31 8.42 16.84
N GLN A 54 4.12 7.89 17.18
CA GLN A 54 3.08 8.61 17.92
C GLN A 54 2.31 7.64 18.83
N ASN A 55 1.92 8.11 20.02
CA ASN A 55 1.14 7.32 20.99
C ASN A 55 1.74 5.92 21.23
N GLU A 56 3.05 5.87 21.45
CA GLU A 56 3.83 4.64 21.70
C GLU A 56 3.78 3.62 20.55
N LYS A 57 3.45 4.06 19.33
CA LYS A 57 3.35 3.21 18.14
C LYS A 57 4.08 3.83 16.97
N TRP A 58 4.71 2.98 16.18
CA TRP A 58 5.18 3.30 14.85
C TRP A 58 4.00 3.31 13.88
N ILE A 59 3.96 4.30 13.01
CA ILE A 59 2.84 4.56 12.12
C ILE A 59 3.37 4.79 10.71
N GLN A 60 2.85 4.02 9.74
CA GLN A 60 3.06 4.26 8.31
C GLN A 60 1.72 4.56 7.66
N THR A 61 1.65 5.67 6.94
CA THR A 61 0.50 6.01 6.09
C THR A 61 0.75 5.44 4.70
N MET A 62 -0.29 4.81 4.13
CA MET A 62 -0.24 4.15 2.83
C MET A 62 -1.39 4.63 1.95
N VAL A 63 -1.15 4.69 0.64
CA VAL A 63 -2.17 4.89 -0.38
C VAL A 63 -2.15 3.75 -1.37
N PHE A 64 -3.31 3.19 -1.67
CA PHE A 64 -3.52 2.30 -2.80
C PHE A 64 -3.98 3.14 -3.98
N ILE A 65 -3.31 2.99 -5.11
CA ILE A 65 -3.65 3.65 -6.37
C ILE A 65 -3.97 2.54 -7.38
N GLN A 66 -5.16 2.60 -7.96
CA GLN A 66 -5.59 1.71 -9.03
C GLN A 66 -5.96 2.57 -10.23
N GLU A 67 -5.25 2.34 -11.32
CA GLU A 67 -5.53 2.93 -12.63
C GLU A 67 -6.39 1.93 -13.41
N GLU A 68 -7.55 2.39 -13.89
CA GLU A 68 -8.41 1.65 -14.82
C GLU A 68 -8.24 2.26 -16.22
N GLU A 69 -7.82 1.42 -17.19
CA GLU A 69 -7.85 1.73 -18.63
C GLU A 69 -9.27 1.63 -19.22
#